data_AF-Q3JY57-F1
#
_entry.id   AF-Q3JY57-F1
#
_cell.length_a   1.000
_cell.length_b   1.000
_cell.length_c   1.000
_cell.angle_alpha   90.00
_cell.angle_beta   90.00
_cell.angle_gamma   90.00
#
_symmetry.space_group_name_H-M   'P 1'
#
loop_
_entity.id
_entity.type
_entity.pdbx_description
1 polymer ?
#
loop_
_entity_poly.entity_id
_entity_poly.type
_entity_poly.pdbx_seq_one_letter_code
_entity_poly.pdbx_strand_id
1 'polypeptide(L)'
;MSKGKDQAIIVKRVNQQKKGHHGGAWKLAYADFMTAMMAFFLLMWLLSAVTPVQLKGIAEYFNTPLKAAIFGSGDRSADDASIIKGGGRDISSLDAGTTRRTDGSTHLAERVAKKSEDDALAQAQGSLERREQVRLHDLQVKLMAAIEANPTLRQFKQQIRIDSTLMGLRIEIVDTQKRPMFAMSSDAVEPYMRDILREIGKTLNDVPNRIIVQGHTDAVPYAGGEKGYSNWELSADRANASRRELIAGGMDEAKVLRVLGLASTQNLNKADPLDPENRRISIIVLNRKSELALMRDDATTTTLSSDAAGSARLAQQITPPGAAAMPALPGASGLAVQKP
;
A
#
# COMPACT_ATOMS: atom_id res chain seq x y z
N MET A 1 68.40 102.77 6.70
CA MET A 1 68.80 101.45 7.25
C MET A 1 67.60 100.83 7.97
N SER A 2 67.47 99.49 7.93
CA SER A 2 66.48 98.63 8.63
C SER A 2 65.01 98.75 8.14
N LYS A 3 64.50 97.99 7.18
CA LYS A 3 64.23 96.52 7.12
C LYS A 3 63.43 95.97 8.32
N GLY A 4 62.10 95.97 8.22
CA GLY A 4 61.18 95.23 9.08
C GLY A 4 60.21 94.40 8.22
N LYS A 5 60.42 93.08 8.22
CA LYS A 5 59.84 92.04 7.36
C LYS A 5 58.30 91.98 7.37
N ASP A 6 57.68 92.03 6.17
CA ASP A 6 56.39 91.37 5.92
C ASP A 6 56.59 89.85 6.04
N GLN A 7 55.96 89.25 7.04
CA GLN A 7 55.90 87.79 7.14
C GLN A 7 54.65 87.29 6.38
N ALA A 8 54.87 86.60 5.26
CA ALA A 8 53.80 85.90 4.58
C ALA A 8 53.28 84.75 5.47
N ILE A 9 52.03 84.86 5.94
CA ILE A 9 51.35 83.81 6.68
C ILE A 9 50.94 82.70 5.69
N ILE A 10 51.71 81.61 5.65
CA ILE A 10 51.35 80.42 4.88
C ILE A 10 50.38 79.59 5.73
N VAL A 11 49.08 79.72 5.47
CA VAL A 11 48.07 78.82 6.04
C VAL A 11 48.12 77.50 5.29
N LYS A 12 48.88 76.51 5.79
CA LYS A 12 48.83 75.13 5.30
C LYS A 12 47.50 74.52 5.74
N ARG A 13 46.50 74.57 4.86
CA ARG A 13 45.22 73.88 5.07
C ARG A 13 45.46 72.38 4.89
N VAL A 14 45.73 71.68 5.99
CA VAL A 14 45.81 70.21 5.97
C VAL A 14 44.39 69.69 5.84
N ASN A 15 44.06 69.19 4.65
CA ASN A 15 42.82 68.45 4.48
C ASN A 15 43.00 67.12 5.22
N GLN A 16 42.50 67.05 6.46
CA GLN A 16 42.37 65.76 7.14
C GLN A 16 41.34 64.96 6.36
N GLN A 17 41.83 64.14 5.42
CA GLN A 17 41.09 62.99 4.94
C GLN A 17 40.74 62.18 6.19
N LYS A 18 39.45 62.21 6.57
CA LYS A 18 38.90 61.30 7.57
C LYS A 18 39.35 59.91 7.13
N LYS A 19 40.21 59.25 7.92
CA LYS A 19 40.57 57.86 7.70
C LYS A 19 39.27 57.09 7.62
N GLY A 20 38.90 56.66 6.41
CA GLY A 20 37.77 55.77 6.21
C GLY A 20 37.98 54.57 7.11
N HIS A 21 36.93 54.17 7.82
CA HIS A 21 36.91 52.95 8.64
C HIS A 21 37.07 51.72 7.72
N HIS A 22 38.29 51.45 7.25
CA HIS A 22 38.62 50.33 6.36
C HIS A 22 38.64 48.95 7.06
N GLY A 23 38.15 48.87 8.30
CA GLY A 23 38.05 47.62 9.07
C GLY A 23 36.66 46.95 9.05
N GLY A 24 35.67 47.52 8.35
CA GLY A 24 34.28 47.02 8.33
C GLY A 24 33.88 46.26 7.07
N ALA A 25 34.60 46.43 5.95
CA ALA A 25 34.21 45.84 4.67
C ALA A 25 34.27 44.30 4.66
N TRP A 26 35.26 43.70 5.32
CA TRP A 26 35.37 42.25 5.45
C TRP A 26 34.25 41.67 6.34
N LYS A 27 33.77 42.43 7.33
CA LYS A 27 32.65 42.03 8.19
C LYS A 27 31.33 42.04 7.43
N LEU A 28 31.17 42.94 6.45
CA LEU A 28 30.01 42.96 5.59
C LEU A 28 30.00 41.76 4.64
N ALA A 29 31.15 41.41 4.06
CA ALA A 29 31.30 40.20 3.25
C ALA A 29 31.10 38.90 4.07
N TYR A 30 31.56 38.87 5.32
CA TYR A 30 31.34 37.74 6.22
C TYR A 30 29.87 37.62 6.67
N ALA A 31 29.21 38.75 6.96
CA ALA A 31 27.80 38.77 7.30
C ALA A 31 26.93 38.28 6.12
N ASP A 32 27.25 38.73 4.90
CA ASP A 32 26.57 38.30 3.68
C ASP A 32 26.73 36.79 3.43
N PHE A 33 27.95 36.26 3.63
CA PHE A 33 28.20 34.82 3.56
C PHE A 33 27.41 34.02 4.59
N MET A 34 27.33 34.50 5.84
CA MET A 34 26.57 33.84 6.90
C MET A 34 25.06 33.87 6.63
N THR A 35 24.52 34.97 6.08
CA THR A 35 23.11 35.02 5.68
C THR A 35 22.80 34.15 4.47
N ALA A 36 23.72 34.03 3.52
CA ALA A 36 23.57 33.11 2.40
C ALA A 36 23.56 31.65 2.86
N MET A 37 24.45 31.29 3.80
CA MET A 37 24.47 29.95 4.39
C MET A 37 23.23 29.66 5.25
N MET A 38 22.73 30.65 6.00
CA MET A 38 21.48 30.54 6.76
C MET A 38 20.29 30.31 5.82
N ALA A 39 20.19 31.08 4.74
CA ALA A 39 19.11 30.94 3.76
C ALA A 39 19.19 29.58 3.04
N PHE A 40 20.39 29.14 2.68
CA PHE A 40 20.61 27.81 2.09
C PHE A 40 20.24 26.68 3.06
N PHE A 41 20.62 26.81 4.33
CA PHE A 41 20.27 25.83 5.37
C PHE A 41 18.76 25.79 5.61
N LEU A 42 18.09 26.93 5.71
CA LEU A 42 16.63 27.00 5.83
C LEU A 42 15.94 26.37 4.62
N LEU A 43 16.45 26.59 3.41
CA LEU A 43 15.95 25.95 2.19
C LEU A 43 16.12 24.43 2.23
N MET A 44 17.30 23.93 2.57
CA MET A 44 17.55 22.49 2.68
C MET A 44 16.74 21.85 3.81
N TRP A 45 16.56 22.57 4.92
CA TRP A 45 15.75 22.14 6.05
C TRP A 45 14.26 22.04 5.66
N LEU A 46 13.75 23.03 4.92
CA LEU A 46 12.40 22.98 4.34
C LEU A 46 12.24 21.81 3.37
N LEU A 47 13.21 21.56 2.49
CA LEU A 47 13.16 20.41 1.56
C LEU A 47 13.19 19.06 2.27
N SER A 48 13.85 18.96 3.43
CA SER A 48 13.85 17.72 4.23
C SER A 48 12.53 17.47 4.96
N ALA A 49 11.73 18.51 5.25
CA ALA A 49 10.42 18.39 5.90
C ALA A 49 9.28 18.14 4.90
N VAL A 50 9.54 18.32 3.60
CA VAL A 50 8.57 18.20 2.51
C VAL A 50 8.58 16.79 1.94
N THR A 51 7.40 16.21 1.71
CA THR A 51 7.31 14.86 1.15
C THR A 51 7.81 14.81 -0.29
N PRO A 52 8.34 13.67 -0.78
CA PRO A 52 8.83 13.55 -2.16
C PRO A 52 7.74 13.87 -3.23
N VAL A 53 6.46 13.78 -2.87
CA VAL A 53 5.32 14.15 -3.72
C VAL A 53 5.22 15.67 -3.88
N GLN A 54 5.33 16.42 -2.79
CA GLN A 54 5.29 17.89 -2.81
C GLN A 54 6.50 18.49 -3.54
N LEU A 55 7.69 17.89 -3.36
CA LEU A 55 8.90 18.31 -4.07
C LEU A 55 8.76 18.14 -5.60
N LYS A 56 8.08 17.08 -6.04
CA LYS A 56 7.78 16.84 -7.45
C LYS A 56 6.77 17.86 -8.00
N GLY A 57 5.73 18.21 -7.23
CA GLY A 57 4.75 19.24 -7.63
C GLY A 57 5.35 20.63 -7.78
N ILE A 58 6.27 21.02 -6.89
CA ILE A 58 7.01 22.29 -6.99
C ILE A 58 7.97 22.24 -8.20
N ALA A 59 8.67 21.13 -8.42
CA ALA A 59 9.55 20.97 -9.57
C ALA A 59 8.76 21.05 -10.90
N GLU A 60 7.53 20.54 -10.95
CA GLU A 60 6.68 20.61 -12.13
C GLU A 60 6.24 22.05 -12.44
N TYR A 61 5.96 22.87 -11.41
CA TYR A 61 5.66 24.31 -11.55
C TYR A 61 6.81 25.10 -12.21
N PHE A 62 8.06 24.77 -11.90
CA PHE A 62 9.24 25.41 -12.51
C PHE A 62 9.69 24.76 -13.83
N ASN A 63 9.35 23.49 -14.05
CA ASN A 63 9.66 22.77 -15.30
C ASN A 63 8.60 22.96 -16.38
N THR A 64 7.39 23.45 -16.06
CA THR A 64 6.50 24.01 -17.08
C THR A 64 7.14 25.27 -17.61
N PRO A 65 7.68 25.28 -18.85
CA PRO A 65 8.45 26.41 -19.31
C PRO A 65 7.52 27.62 -19.36
N LEU A 66 7.92 28.73 -18.73
CA LEU A 66 7.26 30.04 -18.88
C LEU A 66 6.99 30.39 -20.36
N LYS A 67 7.71 29.75 -21.30
CA LYS A 67 7.45 29.83 -22.74
C LYS A 67 6.08 29.30 -23.16
N ALA A 68 5.53 28.25 -22.52
CA ALA A 68 4.18 27.76 -22.81
C ALA A 68 3.10 28.73 -22.28
N ALA A 69 3.37 29.42 -21.17
CA ALA A 69 2.47 30.41 -20.58
C ALA A 69 2.54 31.79 -21.28
N ILE A 70 3.66 32.14 -21.92
CA ILE A 70 3.88 33.46 -22.55
C ILE A 70 3.77 33.40 -24.08
N PHE A 71 4.18 32.30 -24.73
CA PHE A 71 4.13 32.14 -26.19
C PHE A 71 3.03 31.18 -26.67
N GLY A 72 2.30 30.54 -25.75
CA GLY A 72 1.05 29.82 -26.05
C GLY A 72 -0.10 30.81 -26.19
N SER A 73 -0.18 31.46 -27.35
CA SER A 73 -1.26 32.37 -27.69
C SER A 73 -2.63 31.69 -27.58
N GLY A 74 -3.44 32.14 -26.62
CA GLY A 74 -4.83 32.50 -26.90
C GLY A 74 -5.91 31.43 -26.79
N ASP A 75 -5.75 30.39 -25.97
CA ASP A 75 -6.91 29.61 -25.55
C ASP A 75 -6.62 28.84 -24.25
N ARG A 76 -7.62 28.74 -23.37
CA ARG A 76 -7.59 28.14 -22.01
C ARG A 76 -7.15 29.07 -20.88
N SER A 77 -7.94 30.12 -20.68
CA SER A 77 -8.26 30.57 -19.33
C SER A 77 -9.77 30.50 -19.16
N ALA A 78 -10.21 29.73 -18.17
CA ALA A 78 -11.59 29.56 -17.73
C ALA A 78 -12.53 28.72 -18.63
N ASP A 79 -12.29 27.40 -18.68
CA ASP A 79 -13.41 26.46 -18.83
C ASP A 79 -14.06 26.24 -17.45
N ASP A 80 -14.76 27.26 -16.95
CA ASP A 80 -15.93 27.06 -16.12
C ASP A 80 -17.11 27.33 -17.07
N ALA A 81 -17.72 26.26 -17.57
CA ALA A 81 -18.74 26.29 -18.61
C ALA A 81 -19.99 27.06 -18.13
N SER A 82 -19.98 28.38 -18.35
CA SER A 82 -21.11 29.27 -18.13
C SER A 82 -21.26 30.14 -19.36
N ILE A 83 -22.16 29.74 -20.26
CA ILE A 83 -22.48 30.44 -21.52
C ILE A 83 -23.15 31.80 -21.25
N ILE A 84 -23.53 32.08 -19.99
CA ILE A 84 -24.13 33.35 -19.57
C ILE A 84 -23.10 34.16 -18.78
N LYS A 85 -22.59 35.23 -19.40
CA LYS A 85 -21.85 36.28 -18.69
C LYS A 85 -22.83 37.06 -17.78
N GLY A 86 -22.99 36.64 -16.53
CA GLY A 86 -23.73 37.43 -15.54
C GLY A 86 -24.48 36.69 -14.42
N GLY A 87 -24.21 35.41 -14.15
CA GLY A 87 -24.90 34.68 -13.06
C GLY A 87 -24.02 34.46 -11.83
N GLY A 88 -24.19 35.26 -10.79
CA GLY A 88 -23.74 34.88 -9.44
C GLY A 88 -24.51 33.65 -8.95
N ARG A 89 -23.86 32.77 -8.19
CA ARG A 89 -24.42 31.46 -7.76
C ARG A 89 -25.41 31.55 -6.59
N ASP A 90 -26.03 32.71 -6.37
CA ASP A 90 -27.00 32.89 -5.29
C ASP A 90 -28.24 33.63 -5.81
N ILE A 91 -29.30 32.86 -6.08
CA ILE A 91 -30.60 33.38 -6.55
C ILE A 91 -31.44 33.96 -5.40
N SER A 92 -30.94 33.96 -4.17
CA SER A 92 -31.67 34.38 -2.98
C SER A 92 -31.27 35.76 -2.44
N SER A 93 -30.20 36.37 -2.96
CA SER A 93 -29.79 37.73 -2.59
C SER A 93 -30.22 38.73 -3.66
N LEU A 94 -31.10 39.66 -3.31
CA LEU A 94 -31.53 40.78 -4.19
C LEU A 94 -30.50 41.92 -4.28
N ASP A 95 -29.31 41.80 -3.66
CA ASP A 95 -28.28 42.83 -3.74
C ASP A 95 -27.37 42.63 -4.95
N ALA A 96 -27.33 43.64 -5.81
CA ALA A 96 -26.42 43.71 -6.95
C ALA A 96 -25.00 44.05 -6.47
N GLY A 97 -24.16 43.03 -6.29
CA GLY A 97 -22.74 43.19 -6.00
C GLY A 97 -22.12 41.90 -5.50
N THR A 98 -20.87 41.66 -5.88
CA THR A 98 -20.06 40.56 -5.36
C THR A 98 -19.77 40.78 -3.87
N THR A 99 -20.69 40.35 -3.00
CA THR A 99 -20.39 40.24 -1.57
C THR A 99 -19.48 39.04 -1.34
N ARG A 100 -18.17 39.24 -1.58
CA ARG A 100 -17.15 38.33 -1.07
C ARG A 100 -17.02 38.57 0.42
N ARG A 101 -17.91 37.96 1.22
CA ARG A 101 -17.70 37.83 2.67
C ARG A 101 -16.51 36.89 2.86
N THR A 102 -15.36 37.45 3.20
CA THR A 102 -14.05 36.77 3.27
C THR A 102 -13.84 35.91 4.52
N ASP A 103 -14.86 35.20 4.99
CA ASP A 103 -14.74 34.36 6.20
C ASP A 103 -14.79 32.84 5.91
N GLY A 104 -14.85 32.43 4.63
CA GLY A 104 -14.89 31.02 4.22
C GLY A 104 -13.75 30.56 3.29
N SER A 105 -12.76 31.41 3.04
CA SER A 105 -11.71 31.16 2.02
C SER A 105 -10.67 30.11 2.42
N THR A 106 -10.53 29.80 3.71
CA THR A 106 -9.58 28.80 4.21
C THR A 106 -10.08 27.38 4.00
N HIS A 107 -11.33 27.08 4.38
CA HIS A 107 -11.87 25.71 4.27
C HIS A 107 -12.10 25.23 2.83
N LEU A 108 -12.37 26.15 1.88
CA LEU A 108 -12.53 25.77 0.47
C LEU A 108 -11.17 25.52 -0.20
N ALA A 109 -10.19 26.39 0.05
CA ALA A 109 -8.82 26.23 -0.46
C ALA A 109 -8.15 24.97 0.10
N GLU A 110 -8.34 24.68 1.40
CA GLU A 110 -7.86 23.47 2.05
C GLU A 110 -8.51 22.20 1.46
N ARG A 111 -9.82 22.24 1.16
CA ARG A 111 -10.52 21.10 0.52
C ARG A 111 -10.04 20.87 -0.92
N VAL A 112 -9.79 21.93 -1.68
CA VAL A 112 -9.29 21.84 -3.06
C VAL A 112 -7.84 21.35 -3.08
N ALA A 113 -7.00 21.83 -2.17
CA ALA A 113 -5.63 21.35 -2.02
C ALA A 113 -5.60 19.87 -1.63
N LYS A 114 -6.39 19.45 -0.63
CA LYS A 114 -6.49 18.04 -0.20
C LYS A 114 -7.01 17.13 -1.31
N LYS A 115 -8.01 17.57 -2.08
CA LYS A 115 -8.50 16.81 -3.23
C LYS A 115 -7.43 16.66 -4.32
N SER A 116 -6.66 17.71 -4.60
CA SER A 116 -5.55 17.65 -5.55
C SER A 116 -4.44 16.69 -5.09
N GLU A 117 -4.15 16.65 -3.80
CA GLU A 117 -3.19 15.70 -3.22
C GLU A 117 -3.71 14.26 -3.31
N ASP A 118 -4.98 14.02 -2.96
CA ASP A 118 -5.63 12.71 -3.04
C ASP A 118 -5.66 12.19 -4.49
N ASP A 119 -6.00 13.04 -5.46
CA ASP A 119 -6.03 12.70 -6.89
C ASP A 119 -4.62 12.37 -7.42
N ALA A 120 -3.59 13.13 -7.00
CA ALA A 120 -2.20 12.87 -7.37
C ALA A 120 -1.67 11.55 -6.77
N LEU A 121 -2.02 11.25 -5.52
CA LEU A 121 -1.69 9.97 -4.87
C LEU A 121 -2.37 8.80 -5.57
N ALA A 122 -3.66 8.93 -5.92
CA ALA A 122 -4.41 7.91 -6.64
C ALA A 122 -3.80 7.62 -8.02
N GLN A 123 -3.41 8.66 -8.76
CA GLN A 123 -2.73 8.49 -10.06
C GLN A 123 -1.36 7.82 -9.91
N ALA A 124 -0.57 8.21 -8.90
CA ALA A 124 0.71 7.60 -8.61
C ALA A 124 0.56 6.11 -8.28
N GLN A 125 -0.38 5.76 -7.39
CA GLN A 125 -0.70 4.37 -7.04
C GLN A 125 -1.16 3.57 -8.26
N GLY A 126 -2.09 4.10 -9.06
CA GLY A 126 -2.56 3.43 -10.27
C GLY A 126 -1.49 3.23 -11.33
N SER A 127 -0.43 4.06 -11.35
CA SER A 127 0.74 3.85 -12.23
C SER A 127 1.64 2.71 -11.73
N LEU A 128 1.81 2.58 -10.41
CA LEU A 128 2.58 1.50 -9.78
C LEU A 128 1.88 0.15 -9.96
N GLU A 129 0.57 0.10 -9.72
CA GLU A 129 -0.25 -1.10 -9.93
C GLU A 129 -0.16 -1.60 -11.37
N ARG A 130 -0.26 -0.71 -12.37
CA ARG A 130 -0.11 -1.08 -13.79
C ARG A 130 1.27 -1.67 -14.10
N ARG A 131 2.35 -1.05 -13.60
CA ARG A 131 3.71 -1.57 -13.79
C ARG A 131 3.92 -2.93 -13.15
N GLU A 132 3.34 -3.12 -11.96
CA GLU A 132 3.36 -4.42 -11.29
C GLU A 132 2.56 -5.47 -12.05
N GLN A 133 1.40 -5.12 -12.59
CA GLN A 133 0.58 -6.04 -13.37
C GLN A 133 1.31 -6.50 -14.63
N VAL A 134 2.02 -5.60 -15.32
CA VAL A 134 2.91 -5.97 -16.44
C VAL A 134 4.00 -6.93 -15.97
N ARG A 135 4.65 -6.66 -14.83
CA ARG A 135 5.70 -7.55 -14.29
C ARG A 135 5.18 -8.96 -13.97
N LEU A 136 3.99 -9.06 -13.37
CA LEU A 136 3.37 -10.36 -13.08
C LEU A 136 2.95 -11.09 -14.36
N HIS A 137 2.52 -10.34 -15.38
CA HIS A 137 2.25 -10.91 -16.70
C HIS A 137 3.52 -11.43 -17.39
N ASP A 138 4.60 -10.67 -17.36
CA ASP A 138 5.90 -11.09 -17.89
C ASP A 138 6.41 -12.35 -17.17
N LEU A 139 6.22 -12.41 -15.85
CA LEU A 139 6.52 -13.60 -15.05
C LEU A 139 5.69 -14.82 -15.51
N GLN A 140 4.38 -14.64 -15.75
CA GLN A 140 3.51 -15.69 -16.26
C GLN A 140 4.04 -16.23 -17.61
N VAL A 141 4.35 -15.33 -18.55
CA VAL A 141 4.87 -15.70 -19.87
C VAL A 141 6.19 -16.45 -19.75
N LYS A 142 7.10 -15.97 -18.89
CA LYS A 142 8.41 -16.60 -18.65
C LYS A 142 8.28 -18.00 -18.06
N LEU A 143 7.38 -18.18 -17.08
CA LEU A 143 7.08 -19.49 -16.49
C LEU A 143 6.53 -20.46 -17.54
N MET A 144 5.57 -20.02 -18.36
CA MET A 144 5.03 -20.85 -19.44
C MET A 144 6.11 -21.25 -20.45
N ALA A 145 6.97 -20.31 -20.84
CA ALA A 145 8.09 -20.58 -21.74
C ALA A 145 9.11 -21.56 -21.12
N ALA A 146 9.44 -21.44 -19.83
CA ALA A 146 10.35 -22.34 -19.13
C ALA A 146 9.79 -23.78 -19.07
N ILE A 147 8.48 -23.92 -18.79
CA ILE A 147 7.79 -25.22 -18.80
C ILE A 147 7.80 -25.84 -20.19
N GLU A 148 7.56 -25.04 -21.24
CA GLU A 148 7.57 -25.53 -22.62
C GLU A 148 8.98 -25.90 -23.10
N ALA A 149 10.00 -25.15 -22.71
CA ALA A 149 11.38 -25.40 -23.09
C ALA A 149 11.92 -26.72 -22.52
N ASN A 150 11.49 -27.12 -21.32
CA ASN A 150 11.95 -28.33 -20.66
C ASN A 150 11.10 -29.56 -21.07
N PRO A 151 11.66 -30.58 -21.76
CA PRO A 151 10.91 -31.76 -22.19
C PRO A 151 10.24 -32.52 -21.03
N THR A 152 10.91 -32.58 -19.87
CA THR A 152 10.40 -33.25 -18.67
C THR A 152 9.21 -32.50 -18.07
N LEU A 153 9.19 -31.16 -18.12
CA LEU A 153 8.08 -30.36 -17.57
C LEU A 153 6.90 -30.27 -18.55
N ARG A 154 7.19 -30.28 -19.86
CA ARG A 154 6.18 -30.19 -20.92
C ARG A 154 5.09 -31.25 -20.82
N GLN A 155 5.43 -32.48 -20.38
CA GLN A 155 4.45 -33.55 -20.18
C GLN A 155 3.44 -33.26 -19.05
N PHE A 156 3.78 -32.34 -18.13
CA PHE A 156 2.94 -31.92 -17.00
C PHE A 156 2.20 -30.62 -17.26
N LYS A 157 2.25 -30.08 -18.49
CA LYS A 157 1.56 -28.82 -18.86
C LYS A 157 0.07 -28.81 -18.50
N GLN A 158 -0.62 -29.95 -18.57
CA GLN A 158 -2.03 -30.05 -18.20
C GLN A 158 -2.26 -30.02 -16.68
N GLN A 159 -1.25 -30.40 -15.90
CA GLN A 159 -1.27 -30.42 -14.43
C GLN A 159 -0.79 -29.09 -13.83
N ILE A 160 -0.24 -28.18 -14.64
CA ILE A 160 0.22 -26.86 -14.20
C ILE A 160 -0.71 -25.79 -14.78
N ARG A 161 -1.46 -25.10 -13.92
CA ARG A 161 -2.39 -24.02 -14.30
C ARG A 161 -1.83 -22.70 -13.79
N ILE A 162 -1.80 -21.67 -14.63
CA ILE A 162 -1.26 -20.35 -14.27
C ILE A 162 -2.29 -19.29 -14.65
N ASP A 163 -2.88 -18.65 -13.65
CA ASP A 163 -3.97 -17.69 -13.81
C ASP A 163 -3.66 -16.36 -13.10
N SER A 164 -4.12 -15.26 -13.68
CA SER A 164 -4.16 -13.97 -12.99
C SER A 164 -5.37 -13.89 -12.06
N THR A 165 -5.16 -13.48 -10.82
CA THR A 165 -6.18 -13.35 -9.77
C THR A 165 -6.16 -11.94 -9.16
N LEU A 166 -7.16 -11.60 -8.35
CA LEU A 166 -7.19 -10.33 -7.61
C LEU A 166 -6.01 -10.19 -6.64
N MET A 167 -5.49 -11.30 -6.12
CA MET A 167 -4.34 -11.29 -5.21
C MET A 167 -3.00 -11.16 -5.93
N GLY A 168 -2.95 -11.43 -7.24
CA GLY A 168 -1.73 -11.48 -8.04
C GLY A 168 -1.72 -12.70 -8.97
N LEU A 169 -0.56 -13.32 -9.19
CA LEU A 169 -0.44 -14.48 -10.09
C LEU A 169 -0.55 -15.79 -9.30
N ARG A 170 -1.47 -16.68 -9.70
CA ARG A 170 -1.65 -17.99 -9.07
C ARG A 170 -1.12 -19.10 -9.97
N ILE A 171 -0.27 -19.95 -9.41
CA ILE A 171 0.30 -21.13 -10.06
C ILE A 171 -0.24 -22.34 -9.30
N GLU A 172 -1.06 -23.17 -9.93
CA GLU A 172 -1.59 -24.40 -9.36
C GLU A 172 -0.94 -25.62 -10.00
N ILE A 173 -0.51 -26.57 -9.17
CA ILE A 173 0.01 -27.87 -9.61
C ILE A 173 -0.93 -28.94 -9.06
N VAL A 174 -1.67 -29.60 -9.96
CA VAL A 174 -2.73 -30.56 -9.64
C VAL A 174 -2.27 -32.00 -9.80
N ASP A 175 -2.76 -32.88 -8.93
CA ASP A 175 -2.60 -34.32 -9.07
C ASP A 175 -3.52 -34.90 -10.16
N THR A 176 -3.15 -36.07 -10.65
CA THR A 176 -4.06 -36.95 -11.41
C THR A 176 -3.89 -38.39 -10.93
N GLN A 177 -4.87 -39.28 -11.18
CA GLN A 177 -4.78 -40.68 -10.73
C GLN A 177 -3.52 -41.40 -11.22
N LYS A 178 -3.06 -41.11 -12.43
CA LYS A 178 -1.90 -41.79 -13.03
C LYS A 178 -0.58 -41.12 -12.65
N ARG A 179 -0.60 -39.88 -12.15
CA ARG A 179 0.59 -39.05 -11.91
C ARG A 179 0.33 -38.13 -10.69
N PRO A 180 0.42 -38.66 -9.46
CA PRO A 180 0.28 -37.86 -8.24
C PRO A 180 1.54 -37.03 -7.99
N MET A 181 1.47 -35.81 -7.46
CA MET A 181 2.65 -34.97 -7.18
C MET A 181 3.36 -35.36 -5.87
N PHE A 182 2.67 -36.10 -5.03
CA PHE A 182 3.16 -36.62 -3.76
C PHE A 182 2.93 -38.12 -3.68
N ALA A 183 3.79 -38.81 -2.94
CA ALA A 183 3.56 -40.20 -2.61
C ALA A 183 2.21 -40.37 -1.86
N MET A 184 1.58 -41.52 -2.03
CA MET A 184 0.28 -41.84 -1.42
C MET A 184 0.32 -41.59 0.09
N SER A 185 -0.68 -40.86 0.59
CA SER A 185 -0.82 -40.52 2.02
C SER A 185 0.43 -39.89 2.67
N SER A 186 1.31 -39.27 1.88
CA SER A 186 2.59 -38.71 2.31
C SER A 186 2.77 -37.27 1.83
N ASP A 187 3.68 -36.53 2.49
CA ASP A 187 4.18 -35.21 2.09
C ASP A 187 5.46 -35.30 1.24
N ALA A 188 5.98 -36.50 1.01
CA ALA A 188 7.12 -36.73 0.14
C ALA A 188 6.77 -36.40 -1.31
N VAL A 189 7.49 -35.43 -1.88
CA VAL A 189 7.34 -35.02 -3.28
C VAL A 189 7.87 -36.12 -4.22
N GLU A 190 7.15 -36.34 -5.31
CA GLU A 190 7.63 -37.18 -6.40
C GLU A 190 8.76 -36.48 -7.19
N PRO A 191 9.65 -37.21 -7.88
CA PRO A 191 10.79 -36.62 -8.58
C PRO A 191 10.41 -35.53 -9.59
N TYR A 192 9.33 -35.71 -10.33
CA TYR A 192 8.84 -34.70 -11.28
C TYR A 192 8.24 -33.47 -10.59
N MET A 193 7.58 -33.62 -9.44
CA MET A 193 7.08 -32.48 -8.66
C MET A 193 8.25 -31.64 -8.15
N ARG A 194 9.31 -32.32 -7.66
CA ARG A 194 10.56 -31.67 -7.29
C ARG A 194 11.14 -30.86 -8.45
N ASP A 195 11.22 -31.43 -9.64
CA ASP A 195 11.77 -30.74 -10.81
C ASP A 195 10.92 -29.52 -11.20
N ILE A 196 9.58 -29.65 -11.18
CA ILE A 196 8.64 -28.54 -11.43
C ILE A 196 8.87 -27.40 -10.43
N LEU A 197 8.86 -27.72 -9.13
CA LEU A 197 9.00 -26.72 -8.07
C LEU A 197 10.36 -26.03 -8.13
N ARG A 198 11.45 -26.76 -8.40
CA ARG A 198 12.78 -26.17 -8.49
C ARG A 198 12.90 -25.21 -9.67
N GLU A 199 12.27 -25.52 -10.80
CA GLU A 199 12.29 -24.64 -11.96
C GLU A 199 11.44 -23.38 -11.74
N ILE A 200 10.27 -23.53 -11.12
CA ILE A 200 9.43 -22.40 -10.70
C ILE A 200 10.20 -21.51 -9.70
N GLY A 201 10.86 -22.12 -8.70
CA GLY A 201 11.60 -21.43 -7.65
C GLY A 201 12.66 -20.47 -8.20
N LYS A 202 13.41 -20.88 -9.23
CA LYS A 202 14.39 -20.00 -9.92
C LYS A 202 13.74 -18.78 -10.53
N THR A 203 12.62 -18.97 -11.23
CA THR A 203 11.94 -17.92 -11.99
C THR A 203 11.20 -16.96 -11.06
N LEU A 204 10.74 -17.43 -9.90
CA LEU A 204 10.11 -16.57 -8.90
C LEU A 204 11.05 -15.44 -8.43
N ASN A 205 12.37 -15.62 -8.44
CA ASN A 205 13.31 -14.57 -8.02
C ASN A 205 13.39 -13.36 -8.95
N ASP A 206 12.84 -13.44 -10.17
CA ASP A 206 12.85 -12.31 -11.12
C ASP A 206 11.99 -11.13 -10.67
N VAL A 207 11.07 -11.36 -9.73
CA VAL A 207 10.18 -10.33 -9.19
C VAL A 207 10.40 -10.14 -7.69
N PRO A 208 10.22 -8.94 -7.13
CA PRO A 208 10.38 -8.71 -5.69
C PRO A 208 9.19 -9.23 -4.86
N ASN A 209 8.12 -9.67 -5.52
CA ASN A 209 6.85 -10.02 -4.90
C ASN A 209 6.98 -11.25 -3.98
N ARG A 210 6.37 -11.17 -2.79
CA ARG A 210 6.27 -12.28 -1.84
C ARG A 210 5.21 -13.29 -2.27
N ILE A 211 5.30 -14.51 -1.74
CA ILE A 211 4.43 -15.62 -2.12
C ILE A 211 3.68 -16.21 -0.93
N ILE A 212 2.53 -16.81 -1.22
CA ILE A 212 1.83 -17.73 -0.31
C ILE A 212 1.85 -19.12 -0.94
N VAL A 213 2.15 -20.13 -0.14
CA VAL A 213 2.06 -21.53 -0.56
C VAL A 213 0.90 -22.19 0.16
N GLN A 214 -0.06 -22.74 -0.59
CA GLN A 214 -1.25 -23.39 -0.06
C GLN A 214 -1.27 -24.86 -0.49
N GLY A 215 -1.56 -25.74 0.45
CA GLY A 215 -1.81 -27.15 0.17
C GLY A 215 -3.30 -27.45 0.26
N HIS A 216 -3.78 -28.25 -0.69
CA HIS A 216 -5.13 -28.76 -0.74
C HIS A 216 -5.10 -30.28 -0.88
N THR A 217 -6.08 -30.94 -0.27
CA THR A 217 -6.33 -32.38 -0.43
C THR A 217 -7.73 -32.59 -0.97
N ASP A 218 -8.02 -33.79 -1.44
CA ASP A 218 -9.38 -34.24 -1.73
C ASP A 218 -10.12 -34.57 -0.43
N ALA A 219 -11.42 -34.85 -0.56
CA ALA A 219 -12.28 -35.25 0.56
C ALA A 219 -12.14 -36.74 0.94
N VAL A 220 -11.18 -37.46 0.36
CA VAL A 220 -10.92 -38.86 0.75
C VAL A 220 -10.45 -38.86 2.20
N PRO A 221 -11.12 -39.58 3.12
CA PRO A 221 -10.71 -39.62 4.50
C PRO A 221 -9.30 -40.19 4.65
N TYR A 222 -8.43 -39.48 5.37
CA TYR A 222 -7.12 -40.00 5.73
C TYR A 222 -7.28 -41.15 6.74
N ALA A 223 -6.51 -42.22 6.58
CA ALA A 223 -6.64 -43.46 7.36
C ALA A 223 -6.51 -43.27 8.89
N GLY A 224 -5.87 -42.19 9.33
CA GLY A 224 -5.69 -41.82 10.75
C GLY A 224 -6.91 -41.20 11.45
N GLY A 225 -7.96 -40.84 10.70
CA GLY A 225 -9.17 -40.20 11.24
C GLY A 225 -8.97 -38.78 11.79
N GLU A 226 -10.04 -38.17 12.32
CA GLU A 226 -10.05 -36.76 12.78
C GLU A 226 -9.34 -36.53 14.12
N LYS A 227 -9.06 -37.58 14.89
CA LYS A 227 -8.41 -37.46 16.21
C LYS A 227 -6.88 -37.48 16.13
N GLY A 228 -6.31 -37.70 14.95
CA GLY A 228 -4.88 -37.79 14.71
C GLY A 228 -4.49 -37.04 13.44
N TYR A 229 -3.54 -37.59 12.70
CA TYR A 229 -3.12 -37.02 11.42
C TYR A 229 -4.26 -37.10 10.40
N SER A 230 -4.65 -35.95 9.89
CA SER A 230 -5.79 -35.78 8.99
C SER A 230 -5.36 -35.07 7.70
N ASN A 231 -6.36 -34.77 6.86
CA ASN A 231 -6.15 -33.96 5.66
C ASN A 231 -5.67 -32.53 5.98
N TRP A 232 -5.90 -32.03 7.21
CA TRP A 232 -5.36 -30.75 7.66
C TRP A 232 -3.83 -30.79 7.74
N GLU A 233 -3.28 -31.73 8.51
CA GLU A 233 -1.83 -31.92 8.65
C GLU A 233 -1.21 -32.22 7.29
N LEU A 234 -1.81 -33.15 6.52
CA LEU A 234 -1.31 -33.50 5.19
C LEU A 234 -1.21 -32.31 4.25
N SER A 235 -2.23 -31.46 4.23
CA SER A 235 -2.23 -30.29 3.36
C SER A 235 -1.16 -29.27 3.77
N ALA A 236 -0.96 -29.04 5.07
CA ALA A 236 0.07 -28.15 5.58
C ALA A 236 1.49 -28.68 5.34
N ASP A 237 1.69 -29.99 5.54
CA ASP A 237 2.99 -30.65 5.35
C ASP A 237 3.39 -30.66 3.87
N ARG A 238 2.45 -30.94 2.96
CA ARG A 238 2.68 -30.83 1.51
C ARG A 238 2.99 -29.41 1.05
N ALA A 239 2.33 -28.41 1.63
CA ALA A 239 2.65 -27.01 1.37
C ALA A 239 4.08 -26.67 1.82
N ASN A 240 4.50 -27.17 2.99
CA ASN A 240 5.87 -27.01 3.49
C ASN A 240 6.91 -27.79 2.70
N ALA A 241 6.59 -29.02 2.25
CA ALA A 241 7.45 -29.79 1.35
C ALA A 241 7.68 -29.03 0.04
N SER A 242 6.61 -28.43 -0.49
CA SER A 242 6.71 -27.60 -1.70
C SER A 242 7.56 -26.35 -1.47
N ARG A 243 7.38 -25.68 -0.34
CA ARG A 243 8.23 -24.54 0.08
C ARG A 243 9.71 -24.92 0.11
N ARG A 244 10.06 -26.06 0.72
CA ARG A 244 11.44 -26.54 0.80
C ARG A 244 12.04 -26.77 -0.59
N GLU A 245 11.29 -27.36 -1.51
CA GLU A 245 11.77 -27.59 -2.88
C GLU A 245 11.88 -26.32 -3.72
N LEU A 246 10.99 -25.33 -3.53
CA LEU A 246 11.13 -24.00 -4.15
C LEU A 246 12.45 -23.34 -3.72
N ILE A 247 12.76 -23.37 -2.41
CA ILE A 247 14.01 -22.81 -1.87
C ILE A 247 15.22 -23.62 -2.35
N ALA A 248 15.14 -24.96 -2.37
CA ALA A 248 16.18 -25.82 -2.94
C ALA A 248 16.39 -25.55 -4.44
N GLY A 249 15.38 -25.06 -5.14
CA GLY A 249 15.46 -24.56 -6.51
C GLY A 249 16.20 -23.23 -6.66
N GLY A 250 16.50 -22.54 -5.56
CA GLY A 250 17.18 -21.25 -5.53
C GLY A 250 16.29 -20.07 -5.17
N MET A 251 14.99 -20.28 -4.89
CA MET A 251 14.10 -19.21 -4.43
C MET A 251 14.58 -18.63 -3.09
N ASP A 252 14.60 -17.31 -2.95
CA ASP A 252 14.88 -16.66 -1.68
C ASP A 252 13.81 -17.02 -0.63
N GLU A 253 14.24 -17.49 0.55
CA GLU A 253 13.36 -17.89 1.64
C GLU A 253 12.51 -16.72 2.18
N ALA A 254 13.05 -15.50 2.17
CA ALA A 254 12.34 -14.31 2.66
C ALA A 254 11.07 -13.98 1.84
N LYS A 255 10.98 -14.53 0.63
CA LYS A 255 9.81 -14.38 -0.24
C LYS A 255 8.58 -15.08 0.30
N VAL A 256 8.74 -16.13 1.09
CA VAL A 256 7.60 -16.84 1.67
C VAL A 256 6.96 -15.92 2.71
N LEU A 257 5.72 -15.50 2.45
CA LEU A 257 4.93 -14.73 3.41
C LEU A 257 4.18 -15.68 4.36
N ARG A 258 3.47 -16.67 3.81
CA ARG A 258 2.67 -17.64 4.56
C ARG A 258 2.66 -19.01 3.89
N VAL A 259 2.50 -20.04 4.72
CA VAL A 259 2.18 -21.41 4.29
C VAL A 259 0.85 -21.80 4.91
N LEU A 260 -0.06 -22.34 4.11
CA LEU A 260 -1.43 -22.66 4.53
C LEU A 260 -1.78 -24.11 4.18
N GLY A 261 -2.38 -24.84 5.12
CA GLY A 261 -3.04 -26.12 4.87
C GLY A 261 -4.56 -25.90 4.85
N LEU A 262 -5.22 -26.27 3.76
CA LEU A 262 -6.66 -26.04 3.56
C LEU A 262 -7.49 -27.32 3.50
N ALA A 263 -6.86 -28.48 3.67
CA ALA A 263 -7.50 -29.79 3.56
C ALA A 263 -8.41 -29.85 2.30
N SER A 264 -9.63 -30.40 2.44
CA SER A 264 -10.66 -30.50 1.41
C SER A 264 -11.70 -29.38 1.45
N THR A 265 -11.41 -28.26 2.12
CA THR A 265 -12.39 -27.16 2.29
C THR A 265 -12.59 -26.34 1.02
N GLN A 266 -11.62 -26.39 0.10
CA GLN A 266 -11.61 -25.64 -1.16
C GLN A 266 -11.31 -26.54 -2.35
N ASN A 267 -12.27 -27.41 -2.69
CA ASN A 267 -12.18 -28.31 -3.83
C ASN A 267 -12.22 -27.54 -5.16
N LEU A 268 -11.36 -27.96 -6.09
CA LEU A 268 -11.29 -27.44 -7.45
C LEU A 268 -12.49 -27.94 -8.27
N ASN A 269 -12.71 -29.26 -8.24
CA ASN A 269 -13.93 -29.88 -8.70
C ASN A 269 -14.93 -29.95 -7.54
N LYS A 270 -15.86 -28.99 -7.48
CA LYS A 270 -16.90 -28.96 -6.43
C LYS A 270 -17.96 -30.03 -6.62
N ALA A 271 -18.14 -30.54 -7.84
CA ALA A 271 -19.14 -31.55 -8.15
C ALA A 271 -18.70 -32.94 -7.66
N ASP A 272 -17.39 -33.21 -7.69
CA ASP A 272 -16.79 -34.43 -7.15
C ASP A 272 -15.70 -34.09 -6.12
N PRO A 273 -16.04 -34.07 -4.81
CA PRO A 273 -15.08 -33.85 -3.73
C PRO A 273 -13.95 -34.88 -3.64
N LEU A 274 -14.13 -36.07 -4.22
CA LEU A 274 -13.13 -37.15 -4.21
C LEU A 274 -12.19 -37.09 -5.41
N ASP A 275 -12.41 -36.13 -6.31
CA ASP A 275 -11.59 -35.96 -7.51
C ASP A 275 -10.11 -35.71 -7.12
N PRO A 276 -9.17 -36.49 -7.65
CA PRO A 276 -7.74 -36.26 -7.52
C PRO A 276 -7.26 -34.86 -7.84
N GLU A 277 -7.91 -34.15 -8.78
CA GLU A 277 -7.55 -32.76 -9.10
C GLU A 277 -7.72 -31.81 -7.90
N ASN A 278 -8.51 -32.20 -6.88
CA ASN A 278 -8.62 -31.45 -5.64
C ASN A 278 -7.33 -31.50 -4.81
N ARG A 279 -6.50 -32.54 -4.97
CA ARG A 279 -5.15 -32.60 -4.39
C ARG A 279 -4.22 -31.73 -5.23
N ARG A 280 -3.89 -30.55 -4.72
CA ARG A 280 -3.08 -29.56 -5.44
C ARG A 280 -2.27 -28.68 -4.51
N ILE A 281 -1.21 -28.11 -5.07
CA ILE A 281 -0.44 -27.03 -4.45
C ILE A 281 -0.74 -25.74 -5.20
N SER A 282 -1.09 -24.68 -4.47
CA SER A 282 -1.27 -23.34 -5.00
C SER A 282 -0.16 -22.43 -4.53
N ILE A 283 0.54 -21.79 -5.47
CA ILE A 283 1.56 -20.77 -5.20
C ILE A 283 1.00 -19.45 -5.69
N ILE A 284 0.75 -18.53 -4.78
CA ILE A 284 0.20 -17.21 -5.09
C ILE A 284 1.31 -16.17 -4.96
N VAL A 285 1.72 -15.58 -6.07
CA VAL A 285 2.63 -14.43 -6.12
C VAL A 285 1.81 -13.17 -5.90
N LEU A 286 2.00 -12.51 -4.76
CA LEU A 286 1.15 -11.42 -4.32
C LEU A 286 1.46 -10.12 -5.07
N ASN A 287 0.43 -9.40 -5.48
CA ASN A 287 0.56 -7.98 -5.82
C ASN A 287 0.75 -7.15 -4.54
N ARG A 288 1.27 -5.93 -4.70
CA ARG A 288 1.64 -5.06 -3.58
C ARG A 288 0.45 -4.73 -2.69
N LYS A 289 -0.73 -4.53 -3.29
CA LYS A 289 -1.96 -4.22 -2.55
C LYS A 289 -2.37 -5.36 -1.62
N SER A 290 -2.31 -6.59 -2.10
CA SER A 290 -2.67 -7.79 -1.34
C SER A 290 -1.63 -8.13 -0.29
N GLU A 291 -0.34 -7.97 -0.61
CA GLU A 291 0.75 -8.09 0.37
C GLU A 291 0.54 -7.12 1.55
N LEU A 292 0.31 -5.84 1.27
CA LEU A 292 0.09 -4.82 2.31
C LEU A 292 -1.17 -5.08 3.14
N ALA A 293 -2.26 -5.54 2.51
CA ALA A 293 -3.49 -5.88 3.22
C ALA A 293 -3.23 -7.01 4.24
N LEU A 294 -2.57 -8.08 3.83
CA LEU A 294 -2.25 -9.21 4.72
C LEU A 294 -1.29 -8.80 5.85
N MET A 295 -0.27 -7.99 5.56
CA MET A 295 0.65 -7.50 6.58
C MET A 295 -0.02 -6.56 7.59
N ARG A 296 -1.02 -5.79 7.15
CA ARG A 296 -1.79 -4.89 8.03
C ARG A 296 -2.71 -5.67 8.96
N ASP A 297 -3.34 -6.73 8.47
CA ASP A 297 -4.21 -7.59 9.29
C ASP A 297 -3.43 -8.18 10.47
N ASP A 298 -2.17 -8.58 10.25
CA ASP A 298 -1.31 -9.10 11.33
C ASP A 298 -0.88 -8.02 12.34
N ALA A 299 -0.74 -6.77 11.91
CA ALA A 299 -0.29 -5.66 12.75
C ALA A 299 -1.42 -5.01 13.57
N THR A 300 -2.67 -5.16 13.14
CA THR A 300 -3.80 -4.44 13.73
C THR A 300 -4.37 -5.21 14.92
N THR A 301 -3.93 -4.89 16.14
CA THR A 301 -4.58 -5.41 17.37
C THR A 301 -5.89 -4.63 17.59
N THR A 302 -7.01 -5.22 17.19
CA THR A 302 -8.33 -4.68 17.56
C THR A 302 -8.70 -5.27 18.91
N THR A 303 -8.58 -4.50 19.99
CA THR A 303 -9.15 -4.91 21.28
C THR A 303 -10.67 -4.93 21.14
N LEU A 304 -11.30 -6.11 21.27
CA LEU A 304 -12.74 -6.19 21.48
C LEU A 304 -13.03 -5.46 22.81
N SER A 305 -13.48 -4.20 22.75
CA SER A 305 -13.82 -3.47 23.96
C SER A 305 -14.96 -4.22 24.64
N SER A 306 -14.78 -4.63 25.89
CA SER A 306 -15.82 -5.25 26.73
C SER A 306 -16.89 -4.25 27.18
N ASP A 307 -17.05 -3.13 26.48
CA ASP A 307 -18.04 -2.13 26.77
C ASP A 307 -19.41 -2.69 26.37
N ALA A 308 -20.03 -3.36 27.35
CA ALA A 308 -21.44 -3.77 27.35
C ALA A 308 -22.43 -2.63 27.03
N ALA A 309 -21.94 -1.38 26.92
CA ALA A 309 -22.67 -0.22 26.42
C ALA A 309 -23.21 -0.39 24.98
N GLY A 310 -22.55 -1.18 24.13
CA GLY A 310 -23.06 -1.52 22.80
C GLY A 310 -24.14 -2.60 22.82
N SER A 311 -23.96 -3.62 23.68
CA SER A 311 -24.87 -4.75 23.83
C SER A 311 -26.21 -4.33 24.46
N ALA A 312 -26.20 -3.38 25.39
CA ALA A 312 -27.41 -2.86 26.02
C ALA A 312 -28.32 -2.09 25.04
N ARG A 313 -27.72 -1.36 24.08
CA ARG A 313 -28.48 -0.63 23.05
C ARG A 313 -29.12 -1.55 22.01
N LEU A 314 -28.45 -2.66 21.66
CA LEU A 314 -29.06 -3.68 20.79
C LEU A 314 -30.19 -4.45 21.51
N ALA A 315 -30.02 -4.78 22.80
CA ALA A 315 -31.05 -5.47 23.56
C ALA A 315 -32.36 -4.64 23.69
N GLN A 316 -32.27 -3.31 23.76
CA GLN A 316 -33.43 -2.41 23.79
C GLN A 316 -34.13 -2.27 22.43
N GLN A 317 -33.48 -2.62 21.32
CA GLN A 317 -34.08 -2.55 19.97
C GLN A 317 -34.72 -3.88 19.53
N ILE A 318 -34.44 -5.00 20.22
CA ILE A 318 -34.94 -6.32 19.84
C ILE A 318 -36.22 -6.70 20.61
N THR A 319 -36.69 -5.89 21.56
CA THR A 319 -38.03 -6.10 22.16
C THR A 319 -39.13 -5.82 21.13
N PRO A 320 -39.91 -6.82 20.69
CA PRO A 320 -41.04 -6.57 19.79
C PRO A 320 -42.12 -5.75 20.53
N PRO A 321 -42.83 -4.84 19.85
CA PRO A 321 -43.94 -4.11 20.45
C PRO A 321 -45.11 -5.08 20.62
N GLY A 322 -45.28 -5.64 21.83
CA GLY A 322 -46.44 -6.52 22.10
C GLY A 322 -46.26 -7.64 23.13
N ALA A 323 -45.18 -7.67 23.92
CA ALA A 323 -45.12 -8.58 25.07
C ALA A 323 -46.01 -8.02 26.20
N ALA A 324 -47.31 -8.31 26.12
CA ALA A 324 -48.24 -8.13 27.23
C ALA A 324 -47.70 -8.83 28.48
N ALA A 325 -47.75 -8.12 29.61
CA ALA A 325 -47.42 -8.65 30.92
C ALA A 325 -48.21 -9.94 31.17
N MET A 326 -47.51 -11.05 31.40
CA MET A 326 -48.13 -12.25 31.94
C MET A 326 -48.59 -11.96 33.37
N PRO A 327 -49.82 -12.35 33.76
CA PRO A 327 -50.28 -12.14 35.12
C PRO A 327 -49.50 -13.03 36.09
N ALA A 328 -49.16 -12.45 37.25
CA ALA A 328 -48.51 -13.15 38.34
C ALA A 328 -49.37 -14.32 38.83
N LEU A 329 -48.77 -15.51 38.92
CA LEU A 329 -49.35 -16.66 39.60
C LEU A 329 -49.46 -16.36 41.11
N PRO A 330 -50.59 -16.68 41.78
CA PRO A 330 -50.76 -16.43 43.20
C PRO A 330 -49.90 -17.40 44.03
N GLY A 331 -49.41 -16.88 45.15
CA GLY A 331 -48.40 -17.52 45.99
C GLY A 331 -48.83 -18.86 46.60
N ALA A 332 -47.86 -19.76 46.70
CA ALA A 332 -47.87 -20.84 47.67
C ALA A 332 -46.96 -20.43 48.84
N SER A 333 -47.60 -20.18 49.98
CA SER A 333 -46.98 -19.96 51.28
C SER A 333 -46.09 -21.14 51.68
N GLY A 334 -45.02 -20.83 52.41
CA GLY A 334 -43.86 -21.70 52.57
C GLY A 334 -44.05 -22.93 53.44
N LEU A 335 -42.97 -23.71 53.52
CA LEU A 335 -42.68 -24.57 54.66
C LEU A 335 -41.17 -24.81 54.76
N ALA A 336 -40.72 -24.77 56.00
CA ALA A 336 -39.35 -24.63 56.43
C ALA A 336 -38.49 -25.89 56.24
N VAL A 337 -37.19 -25.62 56.12
CA VAL A 337 -36.06 -26.34 56.74
C VAL A 337 -36.42 -27.56 57.59
N GLN A 338 -35.82 -28.71 57.27
CA GLN A 338 -35.10 -29.50 58.27
C GLN A 338 -34.08 -30.47 57.65
N LYS A 339 -32.84 -30.33 58.14
CA LYS A 339 -31.77 -31.34 58.15
C LYS A 339 -32.23 -32.57 58.96
N PRO A 340 -31.65 -33.76 58.72
CA PRO A 340 -30.31 -34.09 59.21
C PRO A 340 -29.26 -34.28 58.13
#